data_AF-A0A2J6JB81-F1
#
_entry.id   AF-A0A2J6JB81-F1
#
_cell.length_a   1.000
_cell.length_b   1.000
_cell.length_c   1.000
_cell.angle_alpha   90.00
_cell.angle_beta   90.00
_cell.angle_gamma   90.00
#
_symmetry.space_group_name_H-M   'P 1'
#
loop_
_entity.id
_entity.type
_entity.pdbx_description
1 polymer ?
#
loop_
_entity_poly.entity_id
_entity_poly.type
_entity_poly.pdbx_seq_one_letter_code
_entity_poly.pdbx_strand_id
1 'polypeptide(L)'
;MSNKATEIIKPENSGIFRVVTLYVGQGDSTIMAVPDGDDYKFVLIDSNNDAENGGIDLISLLKDLLGDEGELYLYINTHPHKDHLA
;
A
#
# COMPACT_ATOMS: atom_id res chain seq x y z
N MET A 1 -8.43 17.61 -2.99
CA MET A 1 -9.32 16.52 -2.52
C MET A 1 -8.58 15.87 -1.38
N SER A 2 -9.25 15.47 -0.29
CA SER A 2 -8.53 14.82 0.79
C SER A 2 -8.00 13.47 0.32
N ASN A 3 -6.80 13.11 0.79
CA ASN A 3 -6.12 11.89 0.38
C ASN A 3 -6.82 10.69 1.05
N LYS A 4 -7.78 10.07 0.35
CA LYS A 4 -8.59 8.96 0.87
C LYS A 4 -7.75 7.77 1.36
N ALA A 5 -6.67 7.45 0.66
CA ALA A 5 -5.75 6.40 1.06
C ALA A 5 -5.10 6.75 2.40
N THR A 6 -4.69 8.01 2.59
CA THR A 6 -4.16 8.49 3.87
C THR A 6 -5.21 8.36 4.98
N GLU A 7 -6.45 8.80 4.74
CA GLU A 7 -7.54 8.72 5.73
C GLU A 7 -7.88 7.27 6.15
N ILE A 8 -7.76 6.32 5.23
CA ILE A 8 -8.14 4.92 5.48
C ILE A 8 -6.96 4.09 6.02
N ILE A 9 -5.77 4.25 5.43
CA ILE A 9 -4.61 3.38 5.69
C ILE A 9 -3.78 3.92 6.85
N LYS A 10 -3.57 5.24 6.96
CA LYS A 10 -2.79 5.81 8.06
C LYS A 10 -3.64 5.82 9.34
N PRO A 11 -3.17 5.21 10.45
CA PRO A 11 -3.88 5.33 11.72
C PRO A 11 -3.87 6.78 12.23
N GLU A 12 -4.99 7.23 12.82
CA GLU A 12 -5.09 8.59 13.39
C GLU A 12 -4.23 8.78 14.65
N ASN A 13 -4.07 7.71 15.44
CA ASN A 13 -3.23 7.71 16.65
C ASN A 13 -1.84 7.17 16.33
N SER A 14 -0.80 7.73 16.95
CA SER A 14 0.58 7.21 16.82
C SER A 14 0.75 5.84 17.49
N GLY A 15 1.77 5.09 17.08
CA GLY A 15 2.12 3.79 17.69
C GLY A 15 1.26 2.58 17.24
N ILE A 16 0.32 2.76 16.30
CA ILE A 16 -0.55 1.67 15.81
C ILE A 16 0.05 1.03 14.56
N PHE A 17 0.55 -0.20 14.66
CA PHE A 17 0.87 -0.98 13.46
C PHE A 17 -0.42 -1.44 12.76
N ARG A 18 -0.57 -1.13 11.46
CA ARG A 18 -1.74 -1.52 10.67
C ARG A 18 -1.31 -2.29 9.42
N VAL A 19 -2.03 -3.38 9.15
CA VAL A 19 -1.89 -4.20 7.94
C VAL A 19 -3.18 -4.09 7.14
N VAL A 20 -3.08 -3.79 5.86
CA VAL A 20 -4.22 -3.65 4.95
C VAL A 20 -4.00 -4.54 3.73
N THR A 21 -4.84 -5.57 3.59
CA THR A 21 -4.88 -6.42 2.40
C THR A 21 -5.63 -5.70 1.29
N LEU A 22 -4.98 -5.50 0.14
CA LEU A 22 -5.52 -4.73 -0.97
C LEU A 22 -6.19 -5.66 -1.97
N TYR A 23 -7.42 -5.33 -2.37
CA TYR A 23 -8.11 -6.05 -3.45
C TYR A 23 -7.54 -5.62 -4.80
N VAL A 24 -6.55 -6.33 -5.31
CA VAL A 24 -5.87 -6.05 -6.59
C VAL A 24 -6.37 -6.89 -7.76
N GLY A 25 -7.51 -7.59 -7.60
CA GLY A 25 -8.02 -8.57 -8.57
C GLY A 25 -7.48 -9.97 -8.27
N GLN A 26 -6.98 -10.70 -9.28
CA GLN A 26 -6.28 -11.97 -9.12
C GLN A 26 -4.82 -11.75 -8.73
N GLY A 27 -4.42 -12.15 -7.53
CA GLY A 27 -3.06 -12.01 -7.00
C GLY A 27 -3.08 -11.38 -5.61
N ASP A 28 -1.90 -11.01 -5.10
CA ASP A 28 -1.76 -10.49 -3.74
C ASP A 28 -1.07 -9.12 -3.71
N SER A 29 -1.56 -8.26 -2.82
CA SER A 29 -0.84 -7.06 -2.40
C SER A 29 -1.28 -6.63 -1.01
N THR A 30 -0.33 -6.25 -0.17
CA THR A 30 -0.58 -5.81 1.20
C THR A 30 0.26 -4.58 1.51
N ILE A 31 -0.37 -3.55 2.05
CA ILE A 31 0.32 -2.36 2.56
C ILE A 31 0.30 -2.36 4.09
N MET A 32 1.45 -2.03 4.69
CA MET A 32 1.61 -1.90 6.13
C MET A 32 1.98 -0.47 6.49
N ALA A 33 1.29 0.08 7.50
CA ALA A 33 1.69 1.31 8.18
C ALA A 33 2.47 0.92 9.45
N VAL A 34 3.77 1.19 9.44
CA VAL A 34 4.72 0.89 10.52
C VAL A 34 4.98 2.16 11.33
N PRO A 35 4.71 2.18 12.64
CA PRO A 35 5.00 3.35 13.47
C PRO A 35 6.49 3.73 13.45
N ASP A 36 6.79 5.01 13.29
CA ASP A 36 8.14 5.59 13.31
C ASP A 36 8.11 6.89 14.13
N GLY A 37 8.13 6.77 15.45
CA GLY A 37 7.88 7.89 16.35
C GLY A 37 6.43 8.36 16.28
N ASP A 38 6.23 9.63 15.95
CA ASP A 38 4.90 10.25 15.79
C ASP A 38 4.35 10.12 14.36
N ASP A 39 5.10 9.49 13.45
CA ASP A 39 4.69 9.28 12.07
C ASP A 39 4.72 7.79 11.67
N TYR A 40 4.58 7.50 10.38
CA TYR A 40 4.48 6.17 9.82
C TYR A 40 5.37 5.98 8.59
N LYS A 41 6.07 4.84 8.56
CA LYS A 41 6.70 4.29 7.36
C LYS A 41 5.74 3.33 6.68
N PHE A 42 5.71 3.36 5.34
CA PHE A 42 4.87 2.46 4.56
C PHE A 42 5.69 1.38 3.89
N VAL A 43 5.23 0.13 4.05
CA VAL A 43 5.84 -1.06 3.45
C VAL A 43 4.81 -1.72 2.54
N LEU A 44 5.23 -2.06 1.33
CA LEU A 44 4.43 -2.81 0.38
C LEU A 44 4.95 -4.24 0.28
N ILE A 45 4.08 -5.22 0.47
CA ILE A 45 4.34 -6.64 0.23
C ILE A 45 3.56 -7.05 -1.01
N ASP A 46 4.28 -7.52 -2.02
CA ASP A 46 3.79 -7.90 -3.35
C ASP A 46 3.05 -6.77 -4.07
N SER A 47 3.11 -6.80 -5.38
CA SER A 47 2.40 -5.84 -6.22
C SER A 47 1.77 -6.57 -7.39
N ASN A 48 0.45 -6.45 -7.48
CA ASN A 48 -0.26 -6.87 -8.65
C ASN A 48 -1.25 -5.79 -9.08
N ASN A 49 -1.60 -5.82 -10.36
CA ASN A 49 -2.57 -4.91 -10.96
C ASN A 49 -3.43 -5.68 -11.95
N ASP A 50 -4.59 -6.13 -11.49
CA ASP A 50 -5.58 -6.79 -12.31
C ASP A 50 -6.88 -5.96 -12.35
N ALA A 51 -6.83 -4.96 -13.23
CA ALA A 51 -7.98 -4.10 -13.53
C ALA A 51 -9.15 -4.86 -14.19
N GLU A 52 -8.89 -6.00 -14.86
CA GLU A 52 -9.94 -6.79 -15.51
C GLU A 52 -10.90 -7.40 -14.49
N ASN A 53 -10.41 -7.75 -13.29
CA ASN A 53 -11.21 -8.23 -12.18
C ASN A 53 -11.58 -7.14 -11.16
N GLY A 54 -11.49 -5.87 -11.55
CA GLY A 54 -11.87 -4.73 -10.72
C GLY A 54 -10.92 -4.46 -9.56
N GLY A 55 -9.66 -4.89 -9.68
CA GLY A 55 -8.61 -4.57 -8.73
C GLY A 55 -8.40 -3.07 -8.58
N ILE A 56 -7.97 -2.64 -7.40
CA ILE A 56 -7.61 -1.26 -7.16
C ILE A 56 -6.42 -0.84 -8.04
N ASP A 57 -6.40 0.44 -8.42
CA ASP A 57 -5.20 1.04 -9.00
C ASP A 57 -4.17 1.29 -7.89
N LEU A 58 -3.22 0.36 -7.75
CA LEU A 58 -2.17 0.41 -6.74
C LEU A 58 -1.29 1.65 -6.87
N ILE A 59 -0.98 2.10 -8.09
CA ILE A 59 -0.14 3.27 -8.33
C ILE A 59 -0.85 4.55 -7.85
N SER A 60 -2.14 4.69 -8.20
CA SER A 60 -2.94 5.83 -7.74
C SER A 60 -3.11 5.83 -6.22
N LEU A 61 -3.33 4.66 -5.61
CA LEU A 61 -3.38 4.53 -4.14
C LEU A 61 -2.06 4.97 -3.49
N LEU A 62 -0.92 4.50 -3.99
CA LEU A 62 0.40 4.84 -3.44
C LEU A 62 0.70 6.33 -3.56
N LYS A 63 0.37 6.96 -4.69
CA LYS A 63 0.52 8.42 -4.86
C LYS A 63 -0.33 9.21 -3.87
N ASP A 64 -1.57 8.77 -3.64
CA ASP A 64 -2.46 9.40 -2.67
C ASP A 64 -1.99 9.20 -1.22
N LEU A 65 -1.41 8.04 -0.91
CA LEU A 65 -0.89 7.71 0.42
C LEU A 65 0.43 8.41 0.75
N LEU A 66 1.35 8.47 -0.20
CA LEU A 66 2.72 8.96 0.01
C LEU A 66 2.88 10.45 -0.34
N GLY A 67 1.99 10.99 -1.19
CA GLY A 67 2.16 12.33 -1.77
C GLY A 67 3.19 12.36 -2.89
N ASP A 68 3.38 13.54 -3.50
CA ASP A 68 4.21 13.69 -4.71
C ASP A 68 5.71 13.44 -4.50
N GLU A 69 6.21 13.65 -3.27
CA GLU A 69 7.62 13.43 -2.90
C GLU A 69 7.82 12.22 -1.97
N GLY A 70 6.75 11.51 -1.62
CA GLY A 70 6.84 10.38 -0.70
C GLY A 70 7.30 9.10 -1.39
N GLU A 71 8.05 8.29 -0.67
CA GLU A 71 8.57 7.00 -1.13
C GLU A 71 8.14 5.87 -0.20
N LEU A 72 8.04 4.66 -0.76
CA LEU A 72 7.91 3.45 0.05
C LEU A 72 9.21 3.26 0.82
N TYR A 73 9.10 3.00 2.13
CA TYR A 73 10.27 2.69 2.94
C TYR A 73 10.87 1.34 2.56
N LEU A 74 10.01 0.37 2.23
CA LEU A 74 10.42 -0.96 1.81
C LEU A 74 9.37 -1.56 0.87
N TYR A 75 9.87 -2.22 -0.19
CA TYR A 75 9.08 -3.12 -1.02
C TYR A 75 9.63 -4.54 -0.84
N ILE A 76 8.73 -5.49 -0.61
CA ILE A 76 9.04 -6.90 -0.46
C ILE A 76 8.25 -7.64 -1.54
N ASN A 77 8.96 -8.28 -2.47
CA ASN A 77 8.36 -9.28 -3.34
C ASN A 77 8.63 -10.67 -2.75
N THR A 78 7.58 -11.44 -2.50
CA THR A 78 7.66 -12.78 -1.93
C THR A 78 8.28 -13.77 -2.90
N HIS A 79 7.96 -13.67 -4.19
CA HIS A 79 8.49 -14.57 -5.23
C HIS A 79 8.24 -14.03 -6.66
N PRO A 80 8.96 -14.51 -7.71
CA PRO A 80 8.97 -13.86 -9.01
C PRO A 80 7.77 -14.22 -9.92
N HIS A 81 6.65 -14.69 -9.37
CA HIS A 81 5.47 -14.93 -10.17
C HIS A 81 4.78 -13.61 -10.54
N LYS A 82 4.13 -13.60 -11.72
CA LYS A 82 3.59 -12.39 -12.33
C LYS A 82 2.48 -11.76 -11.48
N ASP A 83 1.69 -12.57 -10.79
CA ASP A 83 0.63 -12.18 -9.86
C ASP A 83 1.13 -11.59 -8.53
N HIS A 84 2.44 -11.41 -8.39
CA HIS A 84 3.10 -10.75 -7.25
C HIS A 84 4.08 -9.62 -7.68
N LEU A 85 4.32 -9.48 -8.99
CA LEU A 85 5.31 -8.56 -9.58
C LEU A 85 4.80 -7.99 -10.92
N ALA A 86 3.73 -7.20 -10.87
CA ALA A 86 3.14 -6.53 -12.05
C ALA A 86 3.17 -5.00 -11.94
#